data_AF-A0A6P3WYQ1-F1
#
_entry.id   AF-A0A6P3WYQ1-F1
#
_cell.length_a   1.000
_cell.length_b   1.000
_cell.length_c   1.000
_cell.angle_alpha   90.00
_cell.angle_beta   90.00
_cell.angle_gamma   90.00
#
_symmetry.space_group_name_H-M   'P 1'
#
loop_
_entity.id
_entity.type
_entity.pdbx_description
1 polymer ?
#
loop_
_entity_poly.entity_id
_entity_poly.type
_entity_poly.pdbx_seq_one_letter_code
_entity_poly.pdbx_strand_id
1 'polypeptide(L)'
;MSPEKEHENEPGKEEAEECTVGERVMSLRVKTVLKILLSSVAGPLILYGMFLTHQRYQTRATQPSEVNVGEDRLRFWVYARRNDTGYLKHVRAVLSRLGFRESDNEPGWDLLWAHDYPFHKLSASLHRLQQHQRVNHFPGCGYVTNKVDLSISAGRYIPAAFRMPDDRERFLRYADANPTKKFVQKLNDHRGIRLVDSRNASLTDGIFVQEFVERPYLVDGYKFDIGLYIVVTSVDPLRLYVYKGDVLFRFCPIAYHPFDAEVVTLMAVVMQIKKCVNCNLSIFIYPILQ
;
A
#
# COMPACT_ATOMS: atom_id res chain seq x y z
N MET A 1 139.59 -21.25 -25.85
CA MET A 1 139.71 -22.03 -27.09
C MET A 1 138.29 -22.18 -27.63
N SER A 2 137.89 -21.30 -28.53
CA SER A 2 136.68 -21.50 -29.35
C SER A 2 136.98 -22.59 -30.40
N PRO A 3 136.02 -23.13 -31.19
CA PRO A 3 134.65 -22.63 -31.41
C PRO A 3 133.57 -23.71 -31.74
N GLU A 4 132.38 -23.22 -32.15
CA GLU A 4 131.39 -23.80 -33.09
C GLU A 4 130.51 -25.01 -32.62
N LYS A 5 129.21 -25.15 -32.95
CA LYS A 5 128.24 -24.38 -33.76
C LYS A 5 126.79 -24.89 -33.54
N GLU A 6 125.84 -23.95 -33.69
CA GLU A 6 124.52 -24.01 -34.36
C GLU A 6 123.64 -25.28 -34.28
N HIS A 7 122.37 -25.12 -33.86
CA HIS A 7 121.26 -24.88 -34.81
C HIS A 7 119.93 -24.59 -34.08
N GLU A 8 119.25 -23.52 -34.47
CA GLU A 8 117.82 -23.26 -34.21
C GLU A 8 116.94 -24.07 -35.18
N ASN A 9 115.74 -24.44 -34.69
CA ASN A 9 114.51 -24.67 -35.48
C ASN A 9 113.27 -24.63 -34.54
N GLU A 10 112.38 -23.65 -34.73
CA GLU A 10 110.93 -23.78 -34.46
C GLU A 10 110.25 -24.56 -35.62
N PRO A 11 108.99 -25.07 -35.60
CA PRO A 11 107.82 -24.72 -34.74
C PRO A 11 106.86 -25.90 -34.31
N GLY A 12 105.88 -25.60 -33.44
CA GLY A 12 104.46 -26.00 -33.64
C GLY A 12 103.84 -27.28 -33.04
N LYS A 13 102.83 -27.06 -32.18
CA LYS A 13 101.47 -27.69 -32.06
C LYS A 13 101.16 -28.94 -31.19
N GLU A 14 100.05 -28.74 -30.44
CA GLU A 14 98.93 -29.63 -30.04
C GLU A 14 98.92 -30.36 -28.67
N GLU A 15 98.08 -29.78 -27.78
CA GLU A 15 97.07 -30.36 -26.86
C GLU A 15 97.35 -31.59 -25.96
N ALA A 16 97.01 -31.45 -24.66
CA ALA A 16 96.00 -32.30 -24.01
C ALA A 16 95.54 -31.72 -22.66
N GLU A 17 94.23 -31.55 -22.56
CA GLU A 17 93.40 -31.06 -21.47
C GLU A 17 92.92 -32.24 -20.60
N GLU A 18 93.33 -32.35 -19.32
CA GLU A 18 92.59 -33.20 -18.37
C GLU A 18 92.95 -32.95 -16.88
N CYS A 19 92.26 -32.00 -16.21
CA CYS A 19 92.05 -32.02 -14.75
C CYS A 19 91.09 -30.90 -14.30
N THR A 20 89.76 -31.03 -14.47
CA THR A 20 88.78 -30.07 -13.88
C THR A 20 87.33 -30.59 -13.68
N VAL A 21 87.05 -31.87 -13.95
CA VAL A 21 85.66 -32.37 -13.98
C VAL A 21 85.17 -32.95 -12.64
N GLY A 22 86.05 -33.62 -11.88
CA GLY A 22 85.66 -34.37 -10.66
C GLY A 22 85.12 -33.52 -9.50
N GLU A 23 85.79 -32.43 -9.15
CA GLU A 23 85.38 -31.56 -8.03
C GLU A 23 84.09 -30.77 -8.33
N ARG A 24 83.92 -30.38 -9.59
CA ARG A 24 82.75 -29.61 -10.04
C ARG A 24 81.47 -30.45 -9.94
N VAL A 25 81.54 -31.73 -10.31
CA VAL A 25 80.44 -32.71 -10.26
C VAL A 25 80.03 -33.06 -8.82
N MET A 26 80.99 -33.20 -7.89
CA MET A 26 80.68 -33.46 -6.48
C MET A 26 79.94 -32.28 -5.82
N SER A 27 80.32 -31.03 -6.13
CA SER A 27 79.62 -29.84 -5.60
C SER A 27 78.17 -29.71 -6.11
N LEU A 28 77.92 -30.14 -7.34
CA LEU A 28 76.59 -30.13 -7.98
C LEU A 28 75.63 -31.15 -7.34
N ARG A 29 76.12 -32.35 -7.02
CA ARG A 29 75.32 -33.38 -6.33
C ARG A 29 74.95 -32.96 -4.92
N VAL A 30 75.89 -32.38 -4.16
CA VAL A 30 75.64 -31.89 -2.78
C VAL A 30 74.63 -30.74 -2.77
N LYS A 31 74.76 -29.77 -3.70
CA LYS A 31 73.81 -28.66 -3.85
C LYS A 31 72.40 -29.15 -4.23
N THR A 32 72.31 -30.19 -5.06
CA THR A 32 71.03 -30.80 -5.46
C THR A 32 70.36 -31.52 -4.30
N VAL A 33 71.11 -32.32 -3.53
CA VAL A 33 70.59 -33.01 -2.33
C VAL A 33 70.13 -32.01 -1.27
N LEU A 34 70.90 -30.93 -1.04
CA LEU A 34 70.51 -29.86 -0.11
C LEU A 34 69.22 -29.17 -0.55
N LYS A 35 69.05 -28.88 -1.85
CA LYS A 35 67.80 -28.31 -2.39
C LYS A 35 66.60 -29.24 -2.24
N ILE A 36 66.79 -30.55 -2.42
CA ILE A 36 65.73 -31.56 -2.23
C ILE A 36 65.33 -31.65 -0.75
N LEU A 37 66.30 -31.67 0.18
CA LEU A 37 66.02 -31.66 1.61
C LEU A 37 65.30 -30.36 2.02
N LEU A 38 65.77 -29.21 1.53
CA LEU A 38 65.16 -27.91 1.82
C LEU A 38 63.72 -27.83 1.28
N SER A 39 63.45 -28.37 0.08
CA SER A 39 62.10 -28.37 -0.50
C SER A 39 61.17 -29.36 0.22
N SER A 40 61.68 -30.49 0.69
CA SER A 40 60.91 -31.50 1.44
C SER A 40 60.40 -30.99 2.79
N VAL A 41 61.03 -29.96 3.37
CA VAL A 41 60.64 -29.35 4.64
C VAL A 41 59.87 -28.04 4.42
N ALA A 42 60.32 -27.19 3.49
CA ALA A 42 59.68 -25.91 3.23
C ALA A 42 58.27 -26.06 2.62
N GLY A 43 58.07 -27.03 1.72
CA GLY A 43 56.78 -27.28 1.08
C GLY A 43 55.66 -27.60 2.08
N PRO A 44 55.83 -28.63 2.95
CA PRO A 44 54.84 -28.96 3.97
C PRO A 44 54.56 -27.83 4.96
N LEU A 45 55.57 -27.04 5.35
CA LEU A 45 55.39 -25.89 6.25
C LEU A 45 54.54 -24.79 5.61
N ILE A 46 54.75 -24.51 4.33
CA ILE A 46 53.94 -23.53 3.58
C ILE A 46 52.51 -24.03 3.45
N LEU A 47 52.31 -25.30 3.08
CA LEU A 47 50.97 -25.89 2.99
C LEU A 47 50.24 -25.91 4.33
N TYR A 48 50.95 -26.21 5.43
CA TYR A 48 50.39 -26.16 6.77
C TYR A 48 50.04 -24.73 7.20
N GLY A 49 50.89 -23.76 6.85
CA GLY A 49 50.59 -22.33 7.05
C GLY A 49 49.35 -21.88 6.28
N MET A 50 49.22 -22.27 5.01
CA MET A 50 48.04 -22.01 4.19
C MET A 50 46.78 -22.69 4.74
N PHE A 51 46.91 -23.91 5.26
CA PHE A 51 45.80 -24.62 5.90
C PHE A 51 45.32 -23.91 7.17
N LEU A 52 46.24 -23.44 8.01
CA LEU A 52 45.91 -22.69 9.24
C LEU A 52 45.28 -21.32 8.92
N THR A 53 45.77 -20.60 7.90
CA THR A 53 45.15 -19.34 7.49
C THR A 53 43.78 -19.57 6.87
N HIS A 54 43.59 -20.65 6.11
CA HIS A 54 42.29 -21.05 5.58
C HIS A 54 41.31 -21.43 6.69
N GLN A 55 41.72 -22.21 7.70
CA GLN A 55 40.87 -22.52 8.86
C GLN A 55 40.49 -21.26 9.65
N ARG A 56 41.42 -20.31 9.83
CA ARG A 56 41.15 -19.01 10.47
C ARG A 56 40.22 -18.12 9.64
N TYR A 57 40.38 -18.13 8.32
CA TYR A 57 39.48 -17.42 7.42
C TYR A 57 38.08 -18.01 7.47
N GLN A 58 37.96 -19.34 7.41
CA GLN A 58 36.68 -20.03 7.53
C GLN A 58 36.01 -19.71 8.87
N THR A 59 36.71 -19.83 10.00
CA THR A 59 36.14 -19.49 11.33
C THR A 59 35.75 -18.02 11.50
N ARG A 60 36.44 -17.09 10.83
CA ARG A 60 36.00 -15.67 10.77
C ARG A 60 34.81 -15.46 9.84
N ALA A 61 34.76 -16.16 8.71
CA ALA A 61 33.67 -16.07 7.75
C ALA A 61 32.39 -16.75 8.25
N THR A 62 32.50 -17.77 9.12
CA THR A 62 31.37 -18.44 9.77
C THR A 62 31.05 -17.93 11.17
N GLN A 63 31.62 -16.81 11.63
CA GLN A 63 30.97 -16.11 12.73
C GLN A 63 29.59 -15.68 12.24
N PRO A 64 28.49 -16.23 12.81
CA PRO A 64 27.17 -15.74 12.51
C PRO A 64 27.19 -14.30 13.02
N SER A 65 27.13 -13.34 12.11
CA SER A 65 26.61 -12.04 12.52
C SER A 65 25.22 -12.35 13.05
N GLU A 66 24.98 -12.14 14.34
CA GLU A 66 23.62 -12.04 14.85
C GLU A 66 23.00 -10.86 14.12
N VAL A 67 22.42 -11.14 12.94
CA VAL A 67 21.45 -10.25 12.35
C VAL A 67 20.28 -10.35 13.31
N ASN A 68 20.25 -9.43 14.27
CA ASN A 68 19.06 -9.15 15.02
C ASN A 68 18.08 -8.59 14.00
N VAL A 69 17.39 -9.50 13.30
CA VAL A 69 16.19 -9.17 12.56
C VAL A 69 15.20 -8.83 13.66
N GLY A 70 15.28 -7.60 14.16
CA GLY A 70 14.15 -6.98 14.79
C GLY A 70 13.03 -7.17 13.79
N GLU A 71 12.05 -7.98 14.15
CA GLU A 71 10.79 -8.05 13.43
C GLU A 71 10.24 -6.62 13.47
N ASP A 72 10.61 -5.79 12.49
CA ASP A 72 10.20 -4.40 12.40
C ASP A 72 8.76 -4.44 11.89
N ARG A 73 7.88 -4.83 12.81
CA ARG A 73 6.47 -5.01 12.56
C ARG A 73 5.90 -3.65 12.19
N LEU A 74 5.18 -3.64 11.07
CA LEU A 74 4.50 -2.45 10.59
C LEU A 74 3.69 -1.81 11.71
N ARG A 75 3.85 -0.51 11.88
CA ARG A 75 3.19 0.27 12.92
C ARG A 75 1.93 0.90 12.36
N PHE A 76 0.84 0.82 13.09
CA PHE A 76 -0.39 1.53 12.74
C PHE A 76 -0.81 2.48 13.84
N TRP A 77 -1.30 3.65 13.43
CA TRP A 77 -1.85 4.65 14.33
C TRP A 77 -3.35 4.83 14.05
N VAL A 78 -4.16 4.81 15.10
CA VAL A 78 -5.60 5.05 15.02
C VAL A 78 -5.91 6.49 15.39
N TYR A 79 -6.56 7.22 14.49
CA TYR A 79 -7.02 8.58 14.72
C TYR A 79 -8.54 8.66 14.76
N ALA A 80 -9.09 9.24 15.83
CA ALA A 80 -10.51 9.54 15.97
C ALA A 80 -10.69 10.88 16.67
N ARG A 81 -11.72 11.65 16.31
CA ARG A 81 -11.99 12.95 16.94
C ARG A 81 -12.49 12.82 18.38
N ARG A 82 -13.11 11.69 18.73
CA ARG A 82 -13.61 11.40 20.08
C ARG A 82 -12.74 10.31 20.71
N ASN A 83 -12.56 10.41 22.04
CA ASN A 83 -11.80 9.42 22.81
C ASN A 83 -12.49 8.05 22.87
N ASP A 84 -13.81 8.00 22.72
CA ASP A 84 -14.52 6.74 22.51
C ASP A 84 -14.17 6.20 21.12
N THR A 85 -13.35 5.17 21.10
CA THR A 85 -12.96 4.44 19.88
C THR A 85 -13.42 2.99 19.92
N GLY A 86 -14.41 2.66 20.75
CA GLY A 86 -14.93 1.30 20.90
C GLY A 86 -15.44 0.69 19.59
N TYR A 87 -15.93 1.54 18.67
CA TYR A 87 -16.35 1.14 17.32
C TYR A 87 -15.19 0.73 16.38
N LEU A 88 -13.94 1.08 16.72
CA LEU A 88 -12.73 0.70 15.97
C LEU A 88 -12.07 -0.58 16.49
N LYS A 89 -12.65 -1.24 17.50
CA LYS A 89 -12.12 -2.49 18.07
C LYS A 89 -11.86 -3.57 17.00
N HIS A 90 -12.72 -3.64 15.98
CA HIS A 90 -12.58 -4.60 14.89
C HIS A 90 -11.40 -4.29 13.99
N VAL A 91 -11.13 -3.01 13.72
CA VAL A 91 -9.96 -2.57 12.94
C VAL A 91 -8.69 -2.98 13.67
N ARG A 92 -8.59 -2.66 14.97
CA ARG A 92 -7.45 -3.06 15.80
C ARG A 92 -7.26 -4.57 15.78
N ALA A 93 -8.32 -5.34 16.01
CA ALA A 93 -8.25 -6.80 16.00
C ALA A 93 -7.77 -7.37 14.65
N VAL A 94 -8.23 -6.81 13.53
CA VAL A 94 -7.78 -7.22 12.19
C VAL A 94 -6.30 -6.87 11.97
N LEU A 95 -5.90 -5.63 12.26
CA LEU A 95 -4.52 -5.19 12.09
C LEU A 95 -3.54 -5.98 12.98
N SER A 96 -3.91 -6.25 14.23
CA SER A 96 -3.13 -7.11 15.13
C SER A 96 -2.99 -8.54 14.58
N ARG A 97 -4.05 -9.11 14.00
CA ARG A 97 -3.98 -10.43 13.34
C ARG A 97 -3.10 -10.43 12.09
N LEU A 98 -3.00 -9.30 11.41
CA LEU A 98 -2.11 -9.09 10.27
C LEU A 98 -0.65 -8.80 10.70
N GLY A 99 -0.36 -8.80 12.01
CA GLY A 99 0.99 -8.61 12.55
C GLY A 99 1.39 -7.15 12.79
N PHE A 100 0.49 -6.19 12.59
CA PHE A 100 0.77 -4.79 12.88
C PHE A 100 0.84 -4.51 14.38
N ARG A 101 1.65 -3.53 14.78
CA ARG A 101 1.72 -3.01 16.15
C ARG A 101 1.06 -1.64 16.23
N GLU A 102 0.19 -1.44 17.22
CA GLU A 102 -0.42 -0.13 17.45
C GLU A 102 0.64 0.84 17.97
N SER A 103 0.65 2.05 17.42
CA SER A 103 1.50 3.15 17.82
C SER A 103 0.68 4.43 18.00
N ASP A 104 1.24 5.38 18.73
CA ASP A 104 0.66 6.70 18.88
C ASP A 104 1.05 7.63 17.72
N ASN A 105 0.75 8.93 17.86
CA ASN A 105 1.11 9.99 16.91
C ASN A 105 2.60 10.33 16.98
N GLU A 106 3.45 9.33 16.81
CA GLU A 106 4.90 9.46 16.74
C GLU A 106 5.41 9.26 15.31
N PRO A 107 6.55 9.87 14.94
CA PRO A 107 7.21 9.58 13.68
C PRO A 107 7.49 8.07 13.54
N GLY A 108 7.18 7.50 12.36
CA GLY A 108 7.49 6.10 12.05
C GLY A 108 6.31 5.14 12.03
N TRP A 109 5.07 5.63 12.04
CA TRP A 109 3.92 4.79 11.65
C TRP A 109 3.94 4.49 10.14
N ASP A 110 3.45 3.32 9.76
CA ASP A 110 3.31 2.86 8.37
C ASP A 110 1.87 3.00 7.87
N LEU A 111 0.88 2.80 8.75
CA LEU A 111 -0.54 2.93 8.45
C LEU A 111 -1.24 3.89 9.41
N LEU A 112 -1.80 4.97 8.88
CA LEU A 112 -2.77 5.80 9.60
C LEU A 112 -4.19 5.34 9.28
N TRP A 113 -4.88 4.85 10.31
CA TRP A 113 -6.30 4.54 10.25
C TRP A 113 -7.12 5.64 10.92
N ALA A 114 -7.61 6.58 10.11
CA ALA A 114 -8.47 7.65 10.58
C ALA A 114 -9.94 7.24 10.50
N HIS A 115 -10.72 7.52 11.54
CA HIS A 115 -12.18 7.39 11.50
C HIS A 115 -12.82 8.60 10.81
N ASP A 116 -12.46 9.80 11.26
CA ASP A 116 -12.89 11.07 10.66
C ASP A 116 -11.95 11.47 9.51
N TYR A 117 -12.41 12.34 8.60
CA TYR A 117 -11.58 12.84 7.50
C TYR A 117 -10.35 13.61 8.03
N PRO A 118 -9.12 13.09 7.87
CA PRO A 118 -7.99 13.55 8.68
C PRO A 118 -7.31 14.79 8.10
N PHE A 119 -7.49 15.09 6.81
CA PHE A 119 -6.78 16.17 6.12
C PHE A 119 -7.20 17.59 6.56
N HIS A 120 -8.23 17.77 7.38
CA HIS A 120 -8.52 19.08 7.99
C HIS A 120 -7.64 19.37 9.20
N LYS A 121 -7.38 18.38 10.05
CA LYS A 121 -6.64 18.56 11.32
C LYS A 121 -5.18 18.15 11.21
N LEU A 122 -4.88 17.15 10.38
CA LEU A 122 -3.55 16.61 10.18
C LEU A 122 -2.95 17.06 8.83
N SER A 123 -3.46 18.14 8.21
CA SER A 123 -2.97 18.61 6.91
C SER A 123 -1.44 18.78 6.90
N ALA A 124 -0.87 19.43 7.91
CA ALA A 124 0.56 19.73 7.97
C ALA A 124 1.48 18.49 7.94
N SER A 125 1.02 17.35 8.46
CA SER A 125 1.75 16.07 8.42
C SER A 125 1.41 15.26 7.17
N LEU A 126 0.13 15.22 6.78
CA LEU A 126 -0.35 14.39 5.67
C LEU A 126 0.02 14.90 4.27
N HIS A 127 0.46 16.15 4.12
CA HIS A 127 1.02 16.63 2.85
C HIS A 127 2.47 16.16 2.62
N ARG A 128 3.14 15.63 3.65
CA ARG A 128 4.55 15.19 3.60
C ARG A 128 4.70 13.71 3.96
N LEU A 129 3.80 12.89 3.43
CA LEU A 129 3.84 11.45 3.63
C LEU A 129 5.11 10.85 3.01
N GLN A 130 5.71 9.93 3.75
CA GLN A 130 6.83 9.13 3.23
C GLN A 130 6.32 8.02 2.32
N GLN A 131 7.19 7.48 1.46
CA GLN A 131 6.80 6.48 0.45
C GLN A 131 6.21 5.19 1.04
N HIS A 132 6.57 4.81 2.26
CA HIS A 132 6.02 3.64 2.95
C HIS A 132 4.66 3.92 3.62
N GLN A 133 4.35 5.19 3.91
CA GLN A 133 3.17 5.57 4.69
C GLN A 133 1.89 5.44 3.88
N ARG A 134 0.84 4.94 4.52
CA ARG A 134 -0.49 4.78 3.93
C ARG A 134 -1.54 5.38 4.85
N VAL A 135 -2.55 6.02 4.26
CA VAL A 135 -3.70 6.58 4.98
C VAL A 135 -4.96 5.97 4.37
N ASN A 136 -5.91 5.59 5.21
CA ASN A 136 -7.18 5.01 4.75
C ASN A 136 -8.16 6.04 4.12
N HIS A 137 -7.70 7.22 3.69
CA HIS A 137 -8.51 8.28 3.11
C HIS A 137 -7.78 8.95 1.94
N PHE A 138 -8.52 9.31 0.89
CA PHE A 138 -8.00 10.18 -0.17
C PHE A 138 -8.28 11.66 0.14
N PRO A 139 -7.34 12.58 -0.14
CA PRO A 139 -7.64 14.00 -0.12
C PRO A 139 -8.83 14.31 -1.05
N GLY A 140 -9.77 15.13 -0.60
CA GLY A 140 -10.94 15.53 -1.37
C GLY A 140 -12.06 14.49 -1.47
N CYS A 141 -11.89 13.27 -0.93
CA CYS A 141 -12.92 12.22 -0.99
C CYS A 141 -14.25 12.64 -0.32
N GLY A 142 -14.19 13.67 0.53
CA GLY A 142 -15.34 14.36 1.11
C GLY A 142 -16.39 14.76 0.06
N TYR A 143 -15.96 15.26 -1.10
CA TYR A 143 -16.85 15.71 -2.18
C TYR A 143 -17.70 14.57 -2.75
N VAL A 144 -17.08 13.42 -3.01
CA VAL A 144 -17.78 12.22 -3.51
C VAL A 144 -18.66 11.58 -2.43
N THR A 145 -18.25 11.68 -1.17
CA THR A 145 -19.02 11.13 -0.04
C THR A 145 -20.16 12.02 0.43
N ASN A 146 -20.20 13.29 0.00
CA ASN A 146 -21.29 14.20 0.34
C ASN A 146 -22.51 13.83 -0.50
N LYS A 147 -23.55 13.38 0.18
CA LYS A 147 -24.82 12.99 -0.43
C LYS A 147 -25.41 14.07 -1.33
N VAL A 148 -25.34 15.34 -0.93
CA VAL A 148 -25.94 16.42 -1.70
C VAL A 148 -25.17 16.62 -3.00
N ASP A 149 -23.84 16.72 -2.92
CA ASP A 149 -22.97 16.90 -4.09
C ASP A 149 -23.08 15.71 -5.05
N LEU A 150 -23.11 14.47 -4.53
CA LEU A 150 -23.29 13.29 -5.36
C LEU A 150 -24.67 13.23 -6.01
N SER A 151 -25.74 13.59 -5.29
CA SER A 151 -27.09 13.49 -5.85
C SER A 151 -27.33 14.51 -6.96
N ILE A 152 -26.64 15.65 -6.90
CA ILE A 152 -26.70 16.69 -7.94
C ILE A 152 -25.86 16.30 -9.16
N SER A 153 -24.84 15.45 -8.98
CA SER A 153 -24.08 14.90 -10.09
C SER A 153 -25.02 14.15 -11.03
N ALA A 154 -25.11 14.62 -12.28
CA ALA A 154 -26.01 14.04 -13.26
C ALA A 154 -25.54 12.62 -13.61
N GLY A 155 -26.39 11.62 -13.37
CA GLY A 155 -26.10 10.23 -13.68
C GLY A 155 -27.36 9.47 -14.05
N ARG A 156 -27.24 8.50 -14.95
CA ARG A 156 -28.38 7.72 -15.48
C ARG A 156 -29.22 7.04 -14.39
N TYR A 157 -28.59 6.63 -13.29
CA TYR A 157 -29.21 5.89 -12.19
C TYR A 157 -29.35 6.73 -10.92
N ILE A 158 -29.18 8.04 -11.00
CA ILE A 158 -29.30 8.97 -9.88
C ILE A 158 -30.60 9.77 -10.08
N PRO A 159 -31.58 9.68 -9.15
CA PRO A 159 -32.80 10.47 -9.25
C PRO A 159 -32.49 11.96 -9.24
N ALA A 160 -33.25 12.73 -10.04
CA ALA A 160 -33.05 14.16 -10.17
C ALA A 160 -33.08 14.85 -8.81
N ALA A 161 -32.08 15.69 -8.54
CA ALA A 161 -31.94 16.39 -7.27
C ALA A 161 -31.51 17.84 -7.47
N PHE A 162 -31.89 18.67 -6.49
CA PHE A 162 -31.81 20.12 -6.57
C PHE A 162 -31.46 20.68 -5.20
N ARG A 163 -30.47 21.57 -5.15
CA ARG A 163 -30.13 22.35 -3.95
C ARG A 163 -30.81 23.71 -4.02
N MET A 164 -31.56 24.07 -2.99
CA MET A 164 -32.13 25.41 -2.88
C MET A 164 -31.14 26.34 -2.16
N PRO A 165 -31.02 27.62 -2.59
CA PRO A 165 -31.78 28.24 -3.69
C PRO A 165 -31.14 28.05 -5.09
N ASP A 166 -29.90 27.54 -5.15
CA ASP A 166 -29.05 27.50 -6.36
C ASP A 166 -29.74 26.88 -7.60
N ASP A 167 -30.44 25.76 -7.42
CA ASP A 167 -31.10 24.99 -8.49
C ASP A 167 -32.58 25.33 -8.65
N ARG A 168 -33.09 26.42 -8.05
CA ARG A 168 -34.53 26.74 -8.03
C ARG A 168 -35.18 26.70 -9.41
N GLU A 169 -34.61 27.40 -10.39
CA GLU A 169 -35.17 27.45 -11.75
C GLU A 169 -35.10 26.10 -12.47
N ARG A 170 -34.06 25.30 -12.19
CA ARG A 170 -33.90 23.96 -12.74
C ARG A 170 -34.96 23.02 -12.15
N PHE A 171 -35.24 23.12 -10.86
CA PHE A 171 -36.31 22.38 -10.20
C PHE A 171 -37.68 22.74 -10.76
N LEU A 172 -37.99 24.03 -10.88
CA LEU A 172 -39.29 24.48 -11.41
C LEU A 172 -39.54 23.95 -12.83
N ARG A 173 -38.56 24.09 -13.73
CA ARG A 173 -38.66 23.52 -15.09
C ARG A 173 -38.84 22.01 -15.08
N TYR A 174 -38.12 21.30 -14.21
CA TYR A 174 -38.25 19.84 -14.09
C TYR A 174 -39.63 19.43 -13.59
N ALA A 175 -40.13 20.13 -12.57
CA ALA A 175 -41.44 19.92 -11.99
C ALA A 175 -42.58 20.20 -12.96
N ASP A 176 -42.47 21.28 -13.75
CA ASP A 176 -43.46 21.63 -14.79
C ASP A 176 -43.52 20.56 -15.89
N ALA A 177 -42.36 20.01 -16.27
CA ALA A 177 -42.28 18.90 -17.23
C ALA A 177 -42.78 17.56 -16.65
N ASN A 178 -42.83 17.42 -15.33
CA ASN A 178 -43.15 16.16 -14.64
C ASN A 178 -44.16 16.38 -13.49
N PRO A 179 -45.41 16.80 -13.80
CA PRO A 179 -46.36 17.28 -12.79
C PRO A 179 -46.87 16.20 -11.81
N THR A 180 -46.75 14.93 -12.17
CA THR A 180 -47.19 13.79 -11.34
C THR A 180 -46.13 13.30 -10.36
N LYS A 181 -44.88 13.77 -10.50
CA LYS A 181 -43.76 13.29 -9.68
C LYS A 181 -43.84 13.85 -8.28
N LYS A 182 -43.51 12.99 -7.32
CA LYS A 182 -43.32 13.38 -5.92
C LYS A 182 -41.84 13.59 -5.61
N PHE A 183 -41.57 14.40 -4.60
CA PHE A 183 -40.22 14.76 -4.21
C PHE A 183 -40.02 14.52 -2.71
N VAL A 184 -38.83 14.05 -2.35
CA VAL A 184 -38.36 14.05 -0.98
C VAL A 184 -37.65 15.37 -0.72
N GLN A 185 -38.18 16.12 0.23
CA GLN A 185 -37.56 17.32 0.76
C GLN A 185 -36.88 17.01 2.09
N LYS A 186 -35.71 17.59 2.33
CA LYS A 186 -35.02 17.54 3.62
C LYS A 186 -34.16 18.78 3.83
N LEU A 187 -33.80 19.03 5.09
CA LEU A 187 -32.74 19.98 5.42
C LEU A 187 -31.38 19.39 5.05
N ASN A 188 -30.40 20.27 4.77
CA ASN A 188 -29.04 19.86 4.42
C ASN A 188 -28.38 18.95 5.48
N ASP A 189 -28.77 19.07 6.74
CA ASP A 189 -28.31 18.25 7.87
C ASP A 189 -28.97 16.85 7.97
N HIS A 190 -29.76 16.46 6.96
CA HIS A 190 -30.48 15.18 6.88
C HIS A 190 -31.66 15.02 7.86
N ARG A 191 -32.13 16.12 8.46
CA ARG A 191 -33.37 16.14 9.25
C ARG A 191 -34.56 16.65 8.41
N GLY A 192 -35.77 16.45 8.95
CA GLY A 192 -36.99 16.99 8.36
C GLY A 192 -37.37 16.37 7.01
N ILE A 193 -37.13 15.06 6.85
CA ILE A 193 -37.48 14.33 5.63
C ILE A 193 -39.01 14.33 5.47
N ARG A 194 -39.50 14.88 4.36
CA ARG A 194 -40.92 14.90 4.01
C ARG A 194 -41.11 14.59 2.54
N LEU A 195 -42.23 13.95 2.21
CA LEU A 195 -42.69 13.84 0.84
C LEU A 195 -43.53 15.08 0.51
N VAL A 196 -43.25 15.69 -0.64
CA VAL A 196 -43.95 16.88 -1.11
C VAL A 196 -44.23 16.74 -2.61
N ASP A 197 -45.33 17.33 -3.05
CA ASP A 197 -45.55 17.61 -4.46
C ASP A 197 -44.76 18.84 -4.90
N SER A 198 -44.57 19.03 -6.20
CA SER A 198 -43.85 20.18 -6.77
C SER A 198 -44.32 21.53 -6.24
N ARG A 199 -45.65 21.71 -6.11
CA ARG A 199 -46.29 22.95 -5.64
C ARG A 199 -46.05 23.26 -4.16
N ASN A 200 -45.78 22.23 -3.36
CA ASN A 200 -45.65 22.33 -1.90
C ASN A 200 -44.18 22.29 -1.45
N ALA A 201 -43.23 22.16 -2.38
CA ALA A 201 -41.82 22.13 -2.08
C ALA A 201 -41.32 23.50 -1.63
N SER A 202 -40.61 23.53 -0.50
CA SER A 202 -39.97 24.75 0.01
C SER A 202 -38.77 25.10 -0.85
N LEU A 203 -38.76 26.32 -1.38
CA LEU A 203 -37.67 26.86 -2.21
C LEU A 203 -36.71 27.75 -1.41
N THR A 204 -36.75 27.63 -0.07
CA THR A 204 -35.90 28.38 0.86
C THR A 204 -34.48 27.82 0.91
N ASP A 205 -33.54 28.66 1.32
CA ASP A 205 -32.15 28.24 1.52
C ASP A 205 -32.02 27.07 2.51
N GLY A 206 -31.00 26.24 2.30
CA GLY A 206 -30.71 25.08 3.14
C GLY A 206 -31.57 23.84 2.88
N ILE A 207 -32.43 23.88 1.85
CA ILE A 207 -33.30 22.77 1.47
C ILE A 207 -32.71 21.98 0.31
N PHE A 208 -32.79 20.66 0.43
CA PHE A 208 -32.49 19.73 -0.65
C PHE A 208 -33.75 19.00 -1.07
N VAL A 209 -34.01 18.99 -2.37
CA VAL A 209 -35.15 18.33 -3.00
C VAL A 209 -34.64 17.26 -3.95
N GLN A 210 -35.15 16.03 -3.84
CA GLN A 210 -34.84 14.93 -4.77
C GLN A 210 -36.11 14.22 -5.19
N GLU A 211 -36.20 13.82 -6.45
CA GLU A 211 -37.29 12.98 -6.95
C GLU A 211 -37.43 11.72 -6.11
N PHE A 212 -38.66 11.43 -5.69
CA PHE A 212 -38.99 10.21 -4.96
C PHE A 212 -39.11 9.03 -5.91
N VAL A 213 -38.49 7.91 -5.56
CA VAL A 213 -38.65 6.65 -6.28
C VAL A 213 -39.98 6.01 -5.85
N GLU A 214 -41.03 6.27 -6.63
CA GLU A 214 -42.41 5.83 -6.35
C GLU A 214 -42.66 4.34 -6.54
N ARG A 215 -41.87 3.66 -7.38
CA ARG A 215 -41.98 2.22 -7.65
C ARG A 215 -40.67 1.52 -7.32
N PRO A 216 -40.30 1.42 -6.03
CA PRO A 216 -39.10 0.68 -5.64
C PRO A 216 -39.31 -0.82 -5.86
N TYR A 217 -38.23 -1.55 -6.09
CA TYR A 217 -38.27 -3.00 -5.98
C TYR A 217 -38.53 -3.40 -4.52
N LEU A 218 -39.48 -4.31 -4.31
CA LEU A 218 -39.92 -4.78 -3.00
C LEU A 218 -39.56 -6.26 -2.84
N VAL A 219 -39.18 -6.66 -1.63
CA VAL A 219 -39.07 -8.07 -1.24
C VAL A 219 -40.11 -8.28 -0.15
N ASP A 220 -41.01 -9.23 -0.37
CA ASP A 220 -42.14 -9.53 0.52
C ASP A 220 -42.99 -8.31 0.89
N GLY A 221 -43.10 -7.34 -0.03
CA GLY A 221 -43.83 -6.09 0.18
C GLY A 221 -43.06 -5.01 0.94
N TYR A 222 -41.81 -5.26 1.34
CA TYR A 222 -40.97 -4.31 2.06
C TYR A 222 -39.96 -3.65 1.13
N LYS A 223 -39.86 -2.32 1.24
CA LYS A 223 -38.80 -1.55 0.59
C LYS A 223 -37.48 -1.79 1.31
N PHE A 224 -36.39 -1.79 0.58
CA PHE A 224 -35.05 -1.92 1.16
C PHE A 224 -34.02 -1.11 0.39
N ASP A 225 -32.83 -0.99 0.98
CA ASP A 225 -31.65 -0.52 0.30
C ASP A 225 -30.50 -1.53 0.41
N ILE A 226 -29.54 -1.39 -0.49
CA ILE A 226 -28.36 -2.26 -0.59
C ILE A 226 -27.12 -1.43 -0.26
N GLY A 227 -26.36 -1.85 0.74
CA GLY A 227 -25.05 -1.33 1.08
C GLY A 227 -23.93 -2.21 0.52
N LEU A 228 -23.14 -1.64 -0.37
CA LEU A 228 -21.94 -2.27 -0.91
C LEU A 228 -20.70 -1.71 -0.22
N TYR A 229 -19.68 -2.55 -0.05
CA TYR A 229 -18.36 -2.13 0.42
C TYR A 229 -17.41 -2.05 -0.76
N ILE A 230 -16.86 -0.85 -1.02
CA ILE A 230 -15.98 -0.59 -2.15
C ILE A 230 -14.66 -0.06 -1.63
N VAL A 231 -13.54 -0.69 -1.99
CA VAL A 231 -12.20 -0.17 -1.68
C VAL A 231 -11.65 0.54 -2.90
N VAL A 232 -11.30 1.81 -2.73
CA VAL A 232 -10.51 2.57 -3.71
C VAL A 232 -9.05 2.43 -3.29
N THR A 233 -8.19 1.91 -4.16
CA THR A 233 -6.74 1.76 -3.84
C THR A 233 -5.86 2.75 -4.58
N SER A 234 -6.37 3.34 -5.67
CA SER A 234 -5.65 4.33 -6.47
C SER A 234 -6.66 5.20 -7.21
N VAL A 235 -6.36 6.50 -7.33
CA VAL A 235 -7.14 7.45 -8.13
C VAL A 235 -6.48 7.75 -9.48
N ASP A 236 -5.19 7.44 -9.60
CA ASP A 236 -4.39 7.63 -10.81
C ASP A 236 -3.33 6.51 -10.95
N PRO A 237 -3.57 5.50 -11.81
CA PRO A 237 -4.83 5.23 -12.49
C PRO A 237 -5.92 4.79 -11.50
N LEU A 238 -7.18 5.08 -11.81
CA LEU A 238 -8.32 4.71 -10.97
C LEU A 238 -8.43 3.19 -10.79
N ARG A 239 -8.41 2.72 -9.54
CA ARG A 239 -8.57 1.30 -9.17
C ARG A 239 -9.58 1.14 -8.04
N LEU A 240 -10.63 0.35 -8.32
CA LEU A 240 -11.77 0.12 -7.45
C LEU A 240 -12.01 -1.38 -7.28
N TYR A 241 -12.34 -1.80 -6.06
CA TYR A 241 -12.64 -3.19 -5.72
C TYR A 241 -13.96 -3.26 -4.97
N VAL A 242 -14.88 -4.09 -5.43
CA VAL A 242 -16.14 -4.36 -4.72
C VAL A 242 -15.95 -5.61 -3.86
N TYR A 243 -16.20 -5.50 -2.56
CA TYR A 243 -16.19 -6.66 -1.68
C TYR A 243 -17.39 -7.57 -2.00
N LYS A 244 -17.11 -8.85 -2.26
CA LYS A 244 -18.14 -9.83 -2.65
C LYS A 244 -18.56 -10.79 -1.52
N GLY A 245 -17.88 -10.73 -0.37
CA GLY A 245 -18.15 -11.65 0.73
C GLY A 245 -19.52 -11.43 1.35
N ASP A 246 -19.89 -10.16 1.55
CA ASP A 246 -21.16 -9.77 2.14
C ASP A 246 -21.75 -8.54 1.43
N VAL A 247 -23.08 -8.45 1.45
CA VAL A 247 -23.87 -7.29 1.01
C VAL A 247 -24.86 -6.94 2.10
N LEU A 248 -24.93 -5.66 2.49
CA LEU A 248 -25.83 -5.22 3.55
C LEU A 248 -27.20 -4.87 2.99
N PHE A 249 -28.22 -5.70 3.24
CA PHE A 249 -29.60 -5.33 2.99
C PHE A 249 -30.21 -4.65 4.22
N ARG A 250 -30.84 -3.49 4.03
CA ARG A 250 -31.58 -2.80 5.10
C ARG A 250 -33.04 -2.63 4.68
N PHE A 251 -33.91 -3.40 5.32
CA PHE A 251 -35.34 -3.36 5.07
C PHE A 251 -36.02 -2.26 5.86
N CYS A 252 -37.05 -1.66 5.27
CA CYS A 252 -38.01 -0.86 5.99
C CYS A 252 -38.79 -1.77 6.96
N PRO A 253 -39.08 -1.32 8.19
CA PRO A 253 -39.81 -2.13 9.17
C PRO A 253 -41.30 -2.28 8.84
N ILE A 254 -41.81 -1.52 7.86
CA ILE A 254 -43.23 -1.45 7.49
C ILE A 254 -43.35 -1.78 6.00
N ALA A 255 -44.39 -2.52 5.63
CA ALA A 255 -44.71 -2.81 4.23
C ALA A 255 -44.94 -1.51 3.45
N TYR A 256 -44.48 -1.47 2.21
CA TYR A 256 -44.56 -0.27 1.38
C TYR A 256 -46.00 0.04 0.94
N HIS A 257 -46.85 -0.98 0.88
CA HIS A 257 -48.26 -0.85 0.52
C HIS A 257 -49.19 -1.29 1.66
N PRO A 258 -50.31 -0.58 1.90
CA PRO A 258 -50.70 0.68 1.25
C PRO A 258 -49.72 1.82 1.56
N PHE A 259 -49.49 2.70 0.57
CA PHE A 259 -48.47 3.75 0.71
C PHE A 259 -49.00 4.87 1.60
N ASP A 260 -48.24 5.18 2.65
CA ASP A 260 -48.52 6.28 3.57
C ASP A 260 -47.37 7.30 3.52
N ALA A 261 -47.72 8.55 3.19
CA ALA A 261 -46.78 9.65 3.04
C ALA A 261 -46.26 10.18 4.40
N GLU A 262 -46.94 9.89 5.52
CA GLU A 262 -46.53 10.37 6.84
C GLU A 262 -45.36 9.57 7.41
N VAL A 263 -45.31 8.26 7.12
CA VAL A 263 -44.20 7.36 7.48
C VAL A 263 -43.05 7.38 6.48
N VAL A 264 -43.01 8.39 5.59
CA VAL A 264 -41.93 8.58 4.62
C VAL A 264 -40.57 8.72 5.29
N THR A 265 -40.46 9.17 6.54
CA THR A 265 -39.17 9.14 7.25
C THR A 265 -38.58 7.73 7.38
N LEU A 266 -39.43 6.70 7.46
CA LEU A 266 -39.05 5.29 7.53
C LEU A 266 -38.87 4.65 6.14
N MET A 267 -39.57 5.17 5.12
CA MET A 267 -39.57 4.62 3.75
C MET A 267 -38.67 5.39 2.76
N ALA A 268 -38.36 6.65 3.03
CA ALA A 268 -37.49 7.49 2.22
C ALA A 268 -36.04 7.19 2.59
N VAL A 269 -35.59 6.06 2.08
CA VAL A 269 -34.19 5.94 1.77
C VAL A 269 -33.94 6.83 0.55
N VAL A 270 -33.49 8.06 0.82
CA VAL A 270 -32.83 8.95 -0.16
C VAL A 270 -31.41 8.42 -0.32
N MET A 271 -30.76 8.49 -1.49
CA MET A 271 -29.42 7.89 -1.75
C MET A 271 -28.45 8.14 -0.59
N GLN A 272 -28.26 7.17 0.30
CA GLN A 272 -27.43 7.37 1.49
C GLN A 272 -26.06 6.84 1.15
N ILE A 273 -25.06 7.66 0.86
CA ILE A 273 -23.69 7.23 1.17
C ILE A 273 -23.56 7.38 2.67
N LYS A 274 -23.79 6.28 3.42
CA LYS A 274 -23.28 6.25 4.78
C LYS A 274 -21.79 6.00 4.67
N LYS A 275 -20.97 6.94 5.13
CA LYS A 275 -19.56 6.65 5.41
C LYS A 275 -19.55 5.48 6.38
N CYS A 276 -19.05 4.32 5.94
CA CYS A 276 -18.82 3.23 6.86
C CYS A 276 -17.71 3.70 7.79
N VAL A 277 -17.97 3.54 9.09
CA VAL A 277 -17.07 3.88 10.19
C VAL A 277 -15.67 3.26 10.01
N ASN A 278 -15.54 2.22 9.18
CA ASN A 278 -14.33 1.41 9.01
C ASN A 278 -13.83 1.22 7.57
N CYS A 279 -14.50 1.70 6.51
CA CYS A 279 -13.98 1.51 5.16
C CYS A 279 -14.33 2.72 4.30
N ASN A 280 -13.36 3.16 3.48
CA ASN A 280 -13.62 4.08 2.38
C ASN A 280 -14.92 3.67 1.68
N LEU A 281 -15.89 4.59 1.66
CA LEU A 281 -17.06 4.57 0.80
C LEU A 281 -17.95 3.30 0.85
N SER A 282 -19.01 3.31 1.67
CA SER A 282 -20.19 2.49 1.36
C SER A 282 -21.11 3.27 0.43
N ILE A 283 -21.16 2.85 -0.83
CA ILE A 283 -22.15 3.36 -1.79
C ILE A 283 -23.40 2.52 -1.62
N PHE A 284 -24.54 3.19 -1.38
CA PHE A 284 -25.83 2.53 -1.40
C PHE A 284 -26.46 2.76 -2.76
N ILE A 285 -26.73 1.66 -3.47
CA ILE A 285 -27.34 1.68 -4.79
C ILE A 285 -28.80 1.28 -4.61
N TYR A 286 -29.73 2.07 -5.14
CA TYR A 286 -31.11 1.62 -5.29
C TYR A 286 -31.19 0.69 -6.49
N PRO A 287 -31.75 -0.52 -6.33
CA PRO A 287 -32.15 -1.30 -7.49
C PRO A 287 -33.32 -0.58 -8.17
N ILE A 288 -33.01 0.27 -9.15
CA ILE A 288 -33.96 0.71 -10.17
C ILE A 288 -33.87 -0.34 -11.28
N LEU A 289 -34.57 -1.46 -11.10
CA LEU A 289 -34.80 -2.39 -12.19
C LEU A 289 -35.93 -1.77 -13.03
N GLN A 290 -35.59 -1.29 -14.22
CA GLN A 290 -36.57 -0.87 -15.23
C GLN A 290 -37.24 -2.09 -15.87
#